data_AF-A0A1F3WQG4-F1
#
_entry.id   AF-A0A1F3WQG4-F1
#
_cell.length_a   1.000
_cell.length_b   1.000
_cell.length_c   1.000
_cell.angle_alpha   90.00
_cell.angle_beta   90.00
_cell.angle_gamma   90.00
#
_symmetry.space_group_name_H-M   'P 1'
#
loop_
_entity.id
_entity.type
_entity.pdbx_description
1 polymer ?
#
loop_
_entity_poly.entity_id
_entity_poly.type
_entity_poly.pdbx_seq_one_letter_code
_entity_poly.pdbx_strand_id
1 'polypeptide(L)'
;MKRVILIFIISIIIPVFAQAQDTNYCLKKDSWKEWDELVQKYPHDMDIQMLHAVRIGLCKKIEDGTISFETARDTFNHLHETVIKKAKKEENQQLKNKQL
;
A
#
# COMPACT_ATOMS: atom_id res chain seq x y z
N MET A 1 -8.82 54.12 -9.15
CA MET A 1 -7.81 53.39 -8.35
C MET A 1 -8.44 52.70 -7.14
N LYS A 2 -9.41 51.79 -7.34
CA LYS A 2 -10.04 51.02 -6.23
C LYS A 2 -10.29 49.53 -6.59
N ARG A 3 -9.95 49.11 -7.81
CA ARG A 3 -10.12 47.72 -8.28
C ARG A 3 -8.84 46.89 -8.27
N VAL A 4 -7.68 47.49 -7.99
CA VAL A 4 -6.37 46.81 -8.00
C VAL A 4 -6.04 46.16 -6.65
N ILE A 5 -6.74 46.54 -5.57
CA ILE A 5 -6.50 46.00 -4.22
C ILE A 5 -7.04 44.56 -4.06
N LEU A 6 -7.95 44.13 -4.94
CA LEU A 6 -8.62 42.83 -4.80
C LEU A 6 -7.81 41.63 -5.34
N ILE A 7 -6.65 41.86 -5.95
CA ILE A 7 -5.90 40.80 -6.67
C ILE A 7 -4.71 40.26 -5.86
N PHE A 8 -4.23 40.96 -4.83
CA PHE A 8 -3.02 40.53 -4.10
C PHE A 8 -3.25 39.65 -2.87
N ILE A 9 -4.49 39.42 -2.46
CA ILE A 9 -4.79 38.51 -1.32
C ILE A 9 -4.87 37.03 -1.78
N ILE A 10 -4.87 36.76 -3.09
CA ILE A 10 -4.99 35.41 -3.66
C ILE A 10 -3.62 34.69 -3.77
N SER A 11 -2.51 35.29 -3.29
CA SER A 11 -1.18 34.70 -3.49
C SER A 11 -0.68 33.78 -2.36
N ILE A 12 -1.49 33.51 -1.34
CA ILE A 12 -1.15 32.55 -0.27
C ILE A 12 -2.00 31.29 -0.43
N ILE A 13 -1.99 30.71 -1.63
CA ILE A 13 -2.34 29.29 -1.79
C ILE A 13 -1.01 28.55 -1.64
N ILE A 14 -0.58 28.39 -0.39
CA ILE A 14 0.46 27.40 -0.08
C ILE A 14 -0.13 26.07 -0.53
N PRO A 15 0.47 25.33 -1.48
CA PRO A 15 0.10 23.95 -1.65
C PRO A 15 0.51 23.28 -0.34
N VAL A 16 -0.48 23.02 0.52
CA VAL A 16 -0.31 22.09 1.62
C VAL A 16 0.06 20.79 0.93
N PHE A 17 1.36 20.49 0.95
CA PHE A 17 1.85 19.15 0.72
C PHE A 17 1.13 18.29 1.75
N ALA A 18 0.01 17.71 1.34
CA ALA A 18 -0.60 16.60 2.02
C ALA A 18 0.41 15.46 1.87
N GLN A 19 1.45 15.51 2.72
CA GLN A 19 2.27 14.36 3.01
C GLN A 19 1.25 13.38 3.56
N ALA A 20 0.84 12.42 2.72
CA ALA A 20 -0.04 11.34 3.11
C ALA A 20 0.69 10.68 4.26
N GLN A 21 0.32 11.07 5.47
CA GLN A 21 0.90 10.52 6.68
C GLN A 21 0.48 9.06 6.59
N ASP A 22 1.46 8.17 6.40
CA ASP A 22 1.24 6.74 6.31
C ASP A 22 0.52 6.34 7.59
N THR A 23 -0.79 6.26 7.46
CA THR A 23 -1.72 6.13 8.56
C THR A 23 -1.80 4.65 8.81
N ASN A 24 -1.58 4.24 10.05
CA ASN A 24 -1.46 2.83 10.44
C ASN A 24 -2.57 1.99 9.79
N TYR A 25 -2.21 1.20 8.77
CA TYR A 25 -3.17 0.45 7.95
C TYR A 25 -3.88 -0.65 8.73
N CYS A 26 -3.40 -0.97 9.93
CA CYS A 26 -4.06 -1.91 10.83
C CYS A 26 -5.37 -1.35 11.41
N LEU A 27 -5.49 -0.02 11.51
CA LEU A 27 -6.66 0.66 12.09
C LEU A 27 -7.71 1.05 11.04
N LYS A 28 -7.42 0.90 9.75
CA LYS A 28 -8.32 1.29 8.67
C LYS A 28 -9.23 0.14 8.27
N LYS A 29 -10.52 0.27 8.58
CA LYS A 29 -11.55 -0.69 8.19
C LYS A 29 -11.61 -0.93 6.68
N ASP A 30 -11.47 0.13 5.89
CA ASP A 30 -11.51 0.03 4.42
C ASP A 30 -10.33 -0.79 3.87
N SER A 31 -9.15 -0.65 4.47
CA SER A 31 -7.99 -1.44 4.07
C SER A 31 -8.16 -2.94 4.39
N TRP A 32 -8.88 -3.29 5.46
CA TRP A 32 -9.24 -4.71 5.71
C TRP A 32 -10.17 -5.25 4.64
N LYS A 33 -11.20 -4.49 4.27
CA LYS A 33 -12.14 -4.86 3.22
C LYS A 33 -11.45 -5.16 1.88
N GLU A 34 -10.51 -4.31 1.45
CA GLU A 34 -9.77 -4.53 0.20
C GLU A 34 -9.00 -5.85 0.19
N TRP A 35 -8.38 -6.22 1.32
CA TRP A 35 -7.62 -7.46 1.44
C TRP A 35 -8.53 -8.70 1.54
N ASP A 36 -9.65 -8.59 2.26
CA ASP A 36 -10.64 -9.66 2.34
C ASP A 36 -11.23 -9.97 0.96
N GLU A 37 -11.57 -8.92 0.19
CA GLU A 37 -12.04 -9.06 -1.19
C GLU A 37 -10.97 -9.68 -2.11
N LEU A 38 -9.69 -9.28 -1.94
CA LEU A 38 -8.59 -9.82 -2.73
C LEU A 38 -8.36 -11.32 -2.47
N VAL A 39 -8.39 -11.73 -1.20
CA VAL A 39 -8.26 -13.13 -0.77
C VAL A 39 -9.43 -13.98 -1.25
N GLN A 40 -10.64 -13.44 -1.24
CA GLN A 40 -11.83 -14.11 -1.80
C GLN A 40 -11.76 -14.24 -3.32
N LYS A 41 -11.25 -13.23 -4.02
CA LYS A 41 -11.09 -13.24 -5.47
C LYS A 41 -10.03 -14.26 -5.93
N TYR A 42 -8.99 -14.47 -5.13
CA TYR A 42 -7.87 -15.36 -5.47
C TYR A 42 -7.59 -16.38 -4.34
N PRO A 43 -8.53 -17.32 -4.09
CA PRO A 43 -8.45 -18.23 -2.95
C PRO A 43 -7.31 -19.25 -3.05
N HIS A 44 -6.79 -19.49 -4.26
CA HIS A 44 -5.72 -20.46 -4.53
C HIS A 44 -4.38 -19.79 -4.86
N ASP A 45 -4.32 -18.46 -4.89
CA ASP A 45 -3.06 -17.74 -5.05
C ASP A 45 -2.35 -17.69 -3.69
N MET A 46 -1.42 -18.62 -3.49
CA MET A 46 -0.70 -18.74 -2.22
C MET A 46 0.18 -17.53 -1.89
N ASP A 47 0.61 -16.74 -2.88
CA ASP A 47 1.37 -15.53 -2.61
C ASP A 47 0.45 -14.46 -2.00
N ILE A 48 -0.78 -14.32 -2.50
CA ILE A 48 -1.81 -13.44 -1.90
C ILE A 48 -2.20 -13.90 -0.50
N GLN A 49 -2.41 -15.21 -0.30
CA GLN A 49 -2.73 -15.76 1.03
C GLN A 49 -1.60 -15.50 2.04
N MET A 50 -0.35 -15.69 1.62
CA MET A 50 0.82 -15.42 2.45
C MET A 50 0.92 -13.94 2.83
N LEU A 51 0.77 -13.03 1.87
CA LEU A 51 0.80 -11.59 2.16
C LEU A 51 -0.30 -11.18 3.13
N HIS A 52 -1.51 -11.72 2.99
CA HIS A 52 -2.59 -11.47 3.92
C HIS A 52 -2.27 -11.96 5.35
N ALA A 53 -1.75 -13.18 5.49
CA ALA A 53 -1.34 -13.72 6.79
C ALA A 53 -0.22 -12.89 7.43
N VAL A 54 0.76 -12.44 6.64
CA VAL A 54 1.82 -11.53 7.10
C VAL A 54 1.24 -10.22 7.61
N ARG A 55 0.31 -9.61 6.86
CA ARG A 55 -0.37 -8.38 7.29
C ARG A 55 -1.04 -8.54 8.65
N ILE A 56 -1.78 -9.64 8.85
CA ILE A 56 -2.41 -9.96 10.13
C ILE A 56 -1.38 -10.07 11.25
N GLY A 57 -0.32 -10.86 11.03
CA GLY A 57 0.73 -11.07 12.03
C GLY A 57 1.47 -9.77 12.40
N LEU A 58 1.75 -8.91 11.42
CA LEU A 58 2.39 -7.62 11.66
C LEU A 58 1.48 -6.66 12.44
N CYS A 59 0.18 -6.61 12.11
CA CYS A 59 -0.77 -5.82 12.87
C CYS A 59 -0.89 -6.28 14.32
N LYS A 60 -0.85 -7.60 14.56
CA LYS A 60 -0.80 -8.14 15.93
C LYS A 60 0.46 -7.72 16.68
N LYS A 61 1.63 -7.79 16.02
CA LYS A 61 2.90 -7.36 16.63
C LYS A 61 2.94 -5.87 16.99
N ILE A 62 2.28 -5.02 16.20
CA ILE A 62 2.10 -3.59 16.51
C ILE A 62 1.19 -3.42 17.74
N GLU A 63 0.05 -4.13 17.79
CA GLU A 63 -0.87 -4.10 18.93
C GLU A 63 -0.17 -4.51 20.23
N ASP A 64 0.67 -5.56 20.16
CA ASP A 64 1.45 -6.05 21.29
C ASP A 64 2.62 -5.13 21.68
N GLY A 65 2.85 -4.04 20.93
CA GLY A 65 3.97 -3.11 21.15
C GLY A 65 5.36 -3.71 20.88
N THR A 66 5.41 -4.87 20.21
CA THR A 66 6.67 -5.60 19.98
C THR A 66 7.47 -5.08 18.79
N ILE A 67 6.81 -4.41 17.83
CA ILE A 67 7.44 -3.72 16.71
C ILE A 67 6.75 -2.37 16.45
N SER A 68 7.46 -1.41 15.85
CA SER A 68 6.86 -0.16 15.40
C SER A 68 6.05 -0.36 14.12
N PHE A 69 5.12 0.57 13.84
CA PHE A 69 4.41 0.60 12.56
C PHE A 69 5.36 0.72 11.36
N GLU A 70 6.44 1.49 11.49
CA GLU A 70 7.46 1.64 10.44
C GLU A 70 8.13 0.30 10.13
N THR A 71 8.58 -0.43 11.17
CA THR A 71 9.18 -1.76 10.99
C THR A 71 8.20 -2.72 10.30
N ALA A 72 6.93 -2.70 10.69
CA ALA A 72 5.90 -3.53 10.06
C ALA A 72 5.65 -3.14 8.60
N ARG A 73 5.50 -1.85 8.29
CA ARG A 73 5.32 -1.33 6.93
C ARG A 73 6.47 -1.76 6.03
N ASP A 74 7.70 -1.57 6.46
CA ASP A 74 8.88 -1.84 5.65
C ASP A 74 9.05 -3.35 5.42
N THR A 75 8.78 -4.16 6.46
CA THR A 75 8.75 -5.63 6.35
C THR A 75 7.71 -6.09 5.33
N PHE A 76 6.49 -5.56 5.43
CA PHE A 76 5.40 -5.89 4.50
C PHE A 76 5.76 -5.51 3.05
N ASN A 77 6.25 -4.29 2.84
CA ASN A 77 6.61 -3.80 1.51
C ASN A 77 7.70 -4.63 0.86
N HIS A 78 8.71 -5.07 1.63
CA HIS A 78 9.76 -5.95 1.12
C HIS A 78 9.21 -7.30 0.62
N LEU A 79 8.31 -7.92 1.39
CA LEU A 79 7.64 -9.16 1.01
C LEU A 79 6.75 -8.96 -0.23
N HIS A 80 5.97 -7.88 -0.25
CA HIS A 80 5.11 -7.52 -1.37
C HIS A 80 5.91 -7.31 -2.67
N GLU A 81 7.05 -6.60 -2.62
CA GLU A 81 7.94 -6.46 -3.77
C GLU A 81 8.47 -7.80 -4.28
N THR A 82 8.77 -8.73 -3.37
CA THR A 82 9.28 -10.06 -3.73
C THR A 82 8.23 -10.85 -4.51
N VAL A 83 6.97 -10.80 -4.07
CA VAL A 83 5.84 -11.41 -4.77
C VAL A 83 5.63 -10.77 -6.15
N ILE A 84 5.66 -9.43 -6.25
CA ILE A 84 5.53 -8.74 -7.55
C ILE A 84 6.65 -9.13 -8.51
N LYS A 85 7.89 -9.20 -8.03
CA LYS A 85 9.06 -9.58 -8.85
C LYS A 85 8.91 -11.01 -9.37
N LYS A 86 8.41 -11.94 -8.54
CA LYS A 86 8.11 -13.32 -8.93
C LYS A 86 7.04 -13.36 -10.03
N ALA A 87 5.90 -12.71 -9.82
CA ALA A 87 4.79 -12.68 -10.79
C ALA A 87 5.23 -12.14 -12.17
N LYS A 88 5.99 -11.02 -12.18
CA LYS A 88 6.55 -10.46 -13.43
C LYS A 88 7.52 -11.41 -14.13
N LYS A 89 8.30 -12.19 -13.38
CA LYS A 89 9.22 -13.17 -13.96
C LYS A 89 8.46 -14.31 -14.61
N GLU A 90 7.43 -14.82 -13.95
CA GLU A 90 6.57 -15.90 -14.46
C GLU A 90 5.81 -15.46 -15.72
N GLU A 91 5.23 -14.25 -15.72
CA GLU A 91 4.59 -13.67 -16.91
C GLU A 91 5.57 -13.59 -18.10
N ASN A 92 6.76 -13.04 -17.89
CA ASN A 92 7.78 -12.94 -18.94
C ASN A 92 8.23 -14.32 -19.47
N GLN A 93 8.33 -15.33 -18.60
CA GLN A 93 8.65 -16.70 -19.02
C GLN A 93 7.53 -17.31 -19.86
N GLN A 94 6.27 -17.12 -19.46
CA GLN A 94 5.12 -17.58 -20.24
C GLN A 94 5.06 -16.92 -21.61
N LEU A 95 5.34 -15.61 -21.70
CA LEU A 95 5.39 -14.90 -22.98
C LEU A 95 6.48 -15.45 -23.92
N LYS A 96 7.68 -15.71 -23.40
CA LYS A 96 8.77 -16.32 -24.17
C LYS A 96 8.42 -17.72 -24.67
N ASN A 97 7.80 -18.54 -23.82
CA ASN A 97 7.43 -19.91 -24.18
C ASN A 97 6.32 -19.97 -25.24
N LYS A 98 5.45 -18.94 -25.34
CA LYS A 98 4.41 -18.85 -26.38
C LYS A 98 4.92 -18.35 -27.74
N GLN A 99 6.15 -17.81 -27.79
CA GLN A 99 6.78 -17.31 -29.01
C GLN A 99 7.71 -18.33 -29.68
N LEU A 100 7.94 -19.48 -29.04
CA LEU A 100 8.56 -20.68 -29.62
C LEU A 100 7.49 -21.64 -30.17
#